data_AF-A0A0D1Z6X0-F1
#
_entry.id   AF-A0A0D1Z6X0-F1
#
_cell.length_a   1.000
_cell.length_b   1.000
_cell.length_c   1.000
_cell.angle_alpha   90.00
_cell.angle_beta   90.00
_cell.angle_gamma   90.00
#
_symmetry.space_group_name_H-M   'P 1'
#
loop_
_entity.id
_entity.type
_entity.pdbx_description
1 polymer ?
#
loop_
_entity_poly.entity_id
_entity_poly.type
_entity_poly.pdbx_seq_one_letter_code
_entity_poly.pdbx_strand_id
1 'polypeptide(L)'
;MKFRLWSQPSRTILTNNIPHPRHHGQTPFPHPRLRSMSSSSSFVPITISSLTYLHPTSLAKVLLEPGEREKVAIIDVRDSDHIGGNINGSTWVPLNQLDARIPELVRTLKDKDKVVFHCMLSQQRGPTAALRYARAKQRADDKDTRSTQTSSQVAAQTPEEGESNKSHVQEVCVLEGGFESWQSRYGEDSRLTVDYQPDLWD
;
A
#
# COMPACT_ATOMS: atom_id res chain seq x y z
N MET A 1 53.83 28.05 25.16
CA MET A 1 53.74 27.97 26.63
C MET A 1 53.63 29.37 27.23
N LYS A 2 52.45 29.77 27.71
CA LYS A 2 52.27 30.84 28.72
C LYS A 2 50.84 30.76 29.28
N PHE A 3 50.80 30.55 30.59
CA PHE A 3 49.63 30.43 31.46
C PHE A 3 48.79 31.71 31.51
N ARG A 4 47.49 31.57 31.81
CA ARG A 4 46.77 32.51 32.70
C ARG A 4 45.62 31.78 33.41
N LEU A 5 45.81 31.59 34.71
CA LEU A 5 44.78 31.29 35.72
C LEU A 5 44.07 32.59 36.13
N TRP A 6 42.76 32.54 36.32
CA TRP A 6 42.00 33.39 37.25
C TRP A 6 40.73 32.62 37.62
N SER A 7 40.66 31.99 38.80
CA SER A 7 40.21 32.54 40.08
C SER A 7 38.80 33.16 40.02
N GLN A 8 37.81 32.43 40.54
CA GLN A 8 36.49 32.96 40.88
C GLN A 8 36.30 32.95 42.40
N PRO A 9 35.71 34.00 42.99
CA PRO A 9 35.41 34.03 44.41
C PRO A 9 33.99 33.56 44.72
N SER A 10 33.87 32.84 45.83
CA SER A 10 32.63 32.47 46.51
C SER A 10 31.82 33.69 46.95
N ARG A 11 30.49 33.60 46.86
CA ARG A 11 29.56 34.44 47.63
C ARG A 11 28.45 33.58 48.22
N THR A 12 28.29 33.75 49.52
CA THR A 12 27.30 33.11 50.40
C THR A 12 26.21 34.14 50.78
N ILE A 13 25.06 33.60 51.20
CA ILE A 13 24.00 34.15 52.07
C ILE A 13 23.04 35.20 51.47
N LEU A 14 21.74 34.88 51.41
CA LEU A 14 20.72 35.35 52.36
C LEU A 14 19.30 35.00 51.90
N THR A 15 18.56 34.49 52.88
CA THR A 15 17.13 34.21 52.92
C THR A 15 16.31 35.45 52.60
N ASN A 16 15.17 35.31 51.92
CA ASN A 16 14.03 36.17 52.18
C ASN A 16 12.68 35.53 51.82
N ASN A 17 11.77 35.78 52.77
CA ASN A 17 10.40 35.35 52.93
C ASN A 17 9.50 36.00 51.86
N ILE A 18 8.60 35.24 51.22
CA ILE A 18 7.63 35.77 50.25
C ILE A 18 6.21 35.24 50.59
N PRO A 19 5.16 36.08 50.58
CA PRO A 19 3.85 35.78 51.15
C PRO A 19 2.90 35.05 50.18
N HIS A 20 1.97 34.29 50.78
CA HIS A 20 0.86 33.60 50.11
C HIS A 20 -0.15 34.56 49.43
N PRO A 21 -0.61 34.24 48.20
CA PRO A 21 -1.83 34.79 47.65
C PRO A 21 -3.03 33.82 47.73
N ARG A 22 -4.20 34.46 47.73
CA ARG A 22 -5.53 34.01 48.13
C ARG A 22 -6.19 33.06 47.12
N HIS A 23 -7.11 32.25 47.65
CA HIS A 23 -8.08 31.45 46.92
C HIS A 23 -8.91 32.28 45.93
N HIS A 24 -8.92 31.87 44.66
CA HIS A 24 -9.95 32.21 43.69
C HIS A 24 -10.63 30.92 43.20
N GLY A 25 -11.96 30.94 43.18
CA GLY A 25 -12.82 29.81 42.87
C GLY A 25 -12.61 29.25 41.46
N GLN A 26 -12.53 27.93 41.38
CA GLN A 26 -12.55 27.18 40.12
C GLN A 26 -13.98 27.08 39.63
N THR A 27 -14.28 27.74 38.50
CA THR A 27 -15.42 27.37 37.67
C THR A 27 -15.08 26.09 36.90
N PRO A 28 -15.96 25.06 36.85
CA PRO A 28 -15.66 23.86 36.09
C PRO A 28 -15.73 24.15 34.59
N PHE A 29 -14.64 23.86 33.87
CA PHE A 29 -14.62 23.85 32.42
C PHE A 29 -15.50 22.71 31.89
N PRO A 30 -16.33 22.92 30.86
CA PRO A 30 -17.05 21.83 30.22
C PRO A 30 -16.05 20.94 29.46
N HIS A 31 -15.93 19.68 29.87
CA HIS A 31 -15.15 18.70 29.12
C HIS A 31 -15.76 18.47 27.73
N PRO A 32 -14.96 18.42 26.66
CA PRO A 32 -15.45 17.95 25.38
C PRO A 32 -15.84 16.48 25.54
N ARG A 33 -17.15 16.22 25.40
CA ARG A 33 -17.71 14.86 25.39
C ARG A 33 -17.09 14.13 24.21
N LEU A 34 -16.15 13.23 24.47
CA LEU A 34 -15.56 12.34 23.47
C LEU A 34 -16.71 11.59 22.78
N ARG A 35 -17.00 11.99 21.55
CA ARG A 35 -17.97 11.30 20.70
C ARG A 35 -17.34 9.96 20.36
N SER A 36 -17.79 8.91 21.03
CA SER A 36 -17.51 7.53 20.66
C SER A 36 -18.01 7.32 19.23
N MET A 37 -17.11 7.45 18.26
CA MET A 37 -17.37 7.03 16.89
C MET A 37 -17.14 5.52 16.85
N SER A 38 -18.16 4.77 17.28
CA SER A 38 -18.26 3.35 17.04
C SER A 38 -18.63 3.12 15.56
N SER A 39 -17.64 3.22 14.67
CA SER A 39 -17.70 2.52 13.38
C SER A 39 -16.70 1.37 13.45
N SER A 40 -17.08 0.32 14.17
CA SER A 40 -16.36 -0.95 14.16
C SER A 40 -16.63 -1.67 12.83
N SER A 41 -16.02 -1.16 11.75
CA SER A 41 -15.53 -2.08 10.74
C SER A 41 -14.42 -2.84 11.43
N SER A 42 -14.57 -4.15 11.59
CA SER A 42 -13.52 -5.04 12.07
C SER A 42 -12.33 -4.90 11.12
N PHE A 43 -11.43 -3.97 11.42
CA PHE A 43 -10.28 -3.64 10.59
C PHE A 43 -9.30 -4.80 10.75
N VAL A 44 -9.45 -5.83 9.92
CA VAL A 44 -8.46 -6.89 9.84
C VAL A 44 -7.20 -6.24 9.25
N PRO A 45 -6.11 -6.10 10.01
CA PRO A 45 -4.93 -5.44 9.49
C PRO A 45 -4.36 -6.29 8.36
N ILE A 46 -4.23 -5.71 7.17
CA ILE A 46 -3.56 -6.39 6.06
C ILE A 46 -2.08 -6.56 6.44
N THR A 47 -1.65 -7.81 6.55
CA THR A 47 -0.28 -8.23 6.85
C THR A 47 0.28 -9.07 5.70
N ILE A 48 1.58 -9.36 5.70
CA ILE A 48 2.19 -10.23 4.68
C ILE A 48 1.57 -11.63 4.71
N SER A 49 1.28 -12.16 5.90
CA SER A 49 0.70 -13.49 6.08
C SER A 49 -0.74 -13.62 5.59
N SER A 50 -1.46 -12.50 5.45
CA SER A 50 -2.82 -12.49 4.89
C SER A 50 -2.87 -12.40 3.36
N LEU A 51 -1.72 -12.31 2.68
CA LEU A 51 -1.68 -12.24 1.22
C LEU A 51 -1.95 -13.60 0.59
N THR A 52 -2.77 -13.61 -0.46
CA THR A 52 -3.02 -14.80 -1.28
C THR A 52 -1.86 -15.01 -2.24
N TYR A 53 -1.40 -16.26 -2.36
CA TYR A 53 -0.42 -16.67 -3.37
C TYR A 53 -1.12 -17.39 -4.52
N LEU A 54 -0.70 -17.10 -5.75
CA LEU A 54 -1.23 -17.67 -6.97
C LEU A 54 -0.14 -18.52 -7.64
N HIS A 55 -0.44 -19.79 -7.89
CA HIS A 55 0.48 -20.68 -8.58
C HIS A 55 0.63 -20.30 -10.07
N PRO A 56 1.83 -20.43 -10.69
CA PRO A 56 2.07 -20.09 -12.10
C PRO A 56 1.07 -20.74 -13.06
N THR A 57 0.73 -22.01 -12.83
CA THR A 57 -0.23 -22.75 -13.68
C THR A 57 -1.64 -22.15 -13.66
N SER A 58 -2.07 -21.59 -12.54
CA SER A 58 -3.38 -20.94 -12.44
C SER A 58 -3.37 -19.61 -13.20
N LEU A 59 -2.29 -18.84 -13.09
CA LEU A 59 -2.14 -17.59 -13.83
C LEU A 59 -2.05 -17.84 -15.35
N ALA A 60 -1.31 -18.86 -15.78
CA ALA A 60 -1.19 -19.21 -17.20
C ALA A 60 -2.56 -19.53 -17.84
N LYS A 61 -3.42 -20.29 -17.15
CA LYS A 61 -4.79 -20.57 -17.63
C LYS A 61 -5.60 -19.30 -17.83
N VAL A 62 -5.53 -18.38 -16.86
CA VAL A 62 -6.23 -17.09 -16.92
C VAL A 62 -5.72 -16.21 -18.07
N LEU A 63 -4.41 -16.19 -18.32
CA LEU A 63 -3.84 -15.38 -19.39
C LEU A 63 -4.14 -15.93 -20.80
N LEU A 64 -4.35 -17.24 -20.93
CA LEU A 64 -4.75 -17.85 -22.20
C LEU A 64 -6.21 -17.53 -22.58
N GLU A 65 -7.05 -17.14 -21.62
CA GLU A 65 -8.44 -16.76 -21.84
C GLU A 65 -8.56 -15.24 -22.09
N PRO A 66 -8.92 -14.78 -23.30
CA PRO A 66 -8.91 -13.35 -23.63
C PRO A 66 -9.86 -12.48 -22.81
N GLY A 67 -10.97 -13.03 -22.32
CA GLY A 67 -11.92 -12.30 -21.48
C GLY A 67 -11.44 -12.14 -20.03
N GLU A 68 -10.67 -13.10 -19.52
CA GLU A 68 -10.16 -13.06 -18.15
C GLU A 68 -8.83 -12.33 -18.05
N ARG A 69 -7.96 -12.40 -19.07
CA ARG A 69 -6.70 -11.63 -19.12
C ARG A 69 -6.94 -10.13 -18.94
N GLU A 70 -8.05 -9.60 -19.46
CA GLU A 70 -8.36 -8.17 -19.41
C GLU A 70 -8.80 -7.72 -18.02
N LYS A 71 -9.28 -8.66 -17.19
CA LYS A 71 -9.65 -8.44 -15.80
C LYS A 71 -8.46 -8.59 -14.86
N VAL A 72 -7.35 -9.17 -15.32
CA VAL A 72 -6.12 -9.34 -14.54
C VAL A 72 -5.11 -8.27 -14.89
N ALA A 73 -4.41 -7.76 -13.87
CA ALA A 73 -3.22 -6.94 -14.04
C ALA A 73 -2.04 -7.62 -13.36
N ILE A 74 -0.89 -7.65 -14.04
CA ILE A 74 0.33 -8.27 -13.53
C ILE A 74 1.36 -7.16 -13.35
N ILE A 75 1.90 -7.03 -12.14
CA ILE A 75 2.89 -6.02 -11.78
C ILE A 75 4.21 -6.71 -11.46
N ASP A 76 5.21 -6.46 -12.31
CA ASP A 76 6.57 -6.95 -12.12
C ASP A 76 7.36 -5.91 -11.34
N VAL A 77 7.80 -6.26 -10.12
CA VAL A 77 8.58 -5.38 -9.24
C VAL A 77 10.07 -5.72 -9.18
N ARG A 78 10.59 -6.42 -10.19
CA ARG A 78 12.03 -6.61 -10.37
C ARG A 78 12.75 -5.29 -10.66
N ASP A 79 14.03 -5.25 -10.32
CA ASP A 79 14.89 -4.08 -10.50
C ASP A 79 15.80 -4.32 -11.71
N SER A 80 17.11 -4.43 -11.51
CA SER A 80 18.07 -4.77 -12.58
C SER A 80 17.88 -6.18 -13.15
N ASP A 81 17.24 -7.07 -12.39
CA ASP A 81 16.98 -8.47 -12.73
C ASP A 81 15.70 -8.68 -13.55
N HIS A 82 15.16 -7.60 -14.14
CA HIS A 82 14.03 -7.65 -15.07
C HIS A 82 14.40 -8.23 -16.46
N ILE A 83 15.69 -8.24 -16.79
CA ILE A 83 16.22 -8.83 -18.03
C ILE A 83 16.03 -10.37 -18.04
N GLY A 84 15.94 -10.96 -19.23
CA GLY A 84 15.79 -12.41 -19.43
C GLY A 84 14.38 -12.89 -19.70
N GLY A 85 13.41 -11.99 -19.77
CA GLY A 85 12.03 -12.29 -20.13
C GLY A 85 11.03 -11.79 -19.09
N ASN A 86 9.79 -11.65 -19.54
CA ASN A 86 8.72 -10.99 -18.80
C ASN A 86 7.39 -11.69 -19.09
N ILE A 87 6.47 -11.68 -18.12
CA ILE A 87 5.13 -12.23 -18.34
C ILE A 87 4.40 -11.33 -19.35
N ASN A 88 3.77 -11.93 -20.35
CA ASN A 88 3.05 -11.18 -21.38
C ASN A 88 1.94 -10.32 -20.75
N GLY A 89 1.93 -9.03 -21.10
CA GLY A 89 1.00 -8.04 -20.53
C GLY A 89 1.33 -7.56 -19.12
N SER A 90 2.49 -7.92 -18.55
CA SER A 90 2.92 -7.35 -17.27
C SER A 90 3.33 -5.89 -17.40
N THR A 91 3.07 -5.11 -16.36
CA THR A 91 3.57 -3.75 -16.22
C THR A 91 4.80 -3.78 -15.33
N TRP A 92 5.94 -3.33 -15.85
CA TRP A 92 7.17 -3.23 -15.09
C TRP A 92 7.16 -1.99 -14.20
N VAL A 93 7.21 -2.20 -12.88
CA VAL A 93 7.28 -1.15 -11.86
C VAL A 93 8.30 -1.57 -10.79
N PRO A 94 9.59 -1.20 -10.94
CA PRO A 94 10.62 -1.51 -9.96
C PRO A 94 10.24 -1.15 -8.52
N LEU A 95 10.65 -1.94 -7.55
CA LEU A 95 10.22 -1.77 -6.16
C LEU A 95 10.61 -0.39 -5.59
N ASN A 96 11.78 0.13 -5.99
CA ASN A 96 12.24 1.46 -5.57
C ASN A 96 11.38 2.61 -6.10
N GLN A 97 10.66 2.42 -7.21
CA GLN A 97 9.74 3.39 -7.81
C GLN A 97 8.29 3.17 -7.37
N LEU A 98 7.97 2.00 -6.80
CA LEU A 98 6.62 1.58 -6.49
C LEU A 98 5.85 2.59 -5.62
N ASP A 99 6.47 3.15 -4.59
CA ASP A 99 5.79 4.07 -3.67
C ASP A 99 5.26 5.33 -4.39
N ALA A 100 6.02 5.83 -5.37
CA ALA A 100 5.61 6.97 -6.19
C ALA A 100 4.52 6.58 -7.23
N ARG A 101 4.53 5.34 -7.71
CA ARG A 101 3.59 4.82 -8.72
C ARG A 101 2.29 4.29 -8.13
N ILE A 102 2.26 3.91 -6.85
CA ILE A 102 1.08 3.36 -6.17
C ILE A 102 -0.19 4.21 -6.36
N PRO A 103 -0.18 5.55 -6.21
CA PRO A 103 -1.39 6.36 -6.40
C PRO A 103 -1.96 6.25 -7.81
N GLU A 104 -1.09 6.14 -8.82
CA GLU A 104 -1.49 5.93 -10.21
C GLU A 104 -2.01 4.51 -10.42
N LEU A 105 -1.28 3.49 -9.94
CA LEU A 105 -1.70 2.09 -10.03
C LEU A 105 -3.08 1.88 -9.39
N VAL A 106 -3.31 2.43 -8.20
CA VAL A 106 -4.61 2.32 -7.51
C VAL A 106 -5.74 2.95 -8.32
N ARG A 107 -5.48 3.96 -9.16
CA ARG A 107 -6.50 4.60 -10.00
C ARG A 107 -6.73 3.82 -11.30
N THR A 108 -5.66 3.45 -11.98
CA THR A 108 -5.72 2.77 -13.28
C THR A 108 -6.19 1.33 -13.17
N LEU A 109 -5.88 0.67 -12.05
CA LEU A 109 -6.24 -0.72 -11.84
C LEU A 109 -7.61 -0.89 -11.15
N LYS A 110 -8.38 0.17 -10.83
CA LYS A 110 -9.65 0.02 -10.09
C LYS A 110 -10.63 -0.94 -10.75
N ASP A 111 -10.66 -0.96 -12.08
CA ASP A 111 -11.61 -1.76 -12.87
C ASP A 111 -11.15 -3.22 -13.07
N LYS A 112 -10.00 -3.59 -12.53
CA LYS A 112 -9.43 -4.94 -12.65
C LYS A 112 -9.90 -5.81 -11.51
N ASP A 113 -10.23 -7.06 -11.82
CA ASP A 113 -10.70 -8.00 -10.81
C ASP A 113 -9.57 -8.53 -9.93
N LYS A 114 -8.39 -8.70 -10.51
CA LYS A 114 -7.23 -9.29 -9.83
C LYS A 114 -5.95 -8.53 -10.18
N VAL A 115 -5.15 -8.22 -9.17
CA VAL A 115 -3.82 -7.64 -9.32
C VAL A 115 -2.79 -8.60 -8.75
N VAL A 116 -1.92 -9.12 -9.62
CA VAL A 116 -0.89 -10.10 -9.27
C VAL A 116 0.47 -9.41 -9.27
N PHE A 117 1.12 -9.39 -8.11
CA PHE A 117 2.48 -8.89 -7.96
C PHE A 117 3.48 -10.04 -8.04
N HIS A 118 4.63 -9.81 -8.65
CA HIS A 118 5.73 -10.76 -8.60
C HIS A 118 7.09 -10.07 -8.60
N CYS A 119 8.12 -10.79 -8.18
CA CYS A 119 9.51 -10.40 -8.46
C CYS A 119 10.26 -11.59 -9.09
N MET A 120 11.56 -11.73 -8.82
CA MET A 120 12.31 -12.90 -9.27
C MET A 120 11.84 -14.20 -8.60
N LEU A 121 11.81 -14.22 -7.26
CA LEU A 121 11.44 -15.40 -6.46
C LEU A 121 10.14 -15.22 -5.65
N SER A 122 9.62 -14.00 -5.61
CA SER A 122 8.46 -13.60 -4.79
C SER A 122 8.56 -13.88 -3.28
N GLN A 123 9.78 -13.91 -2.72
CA GLN A 123 9.99 -14.15 -1.28
C GLN A 123 10.01 -12.85 -0.43
N GLN A 124 10.41 -11.72 -1.02
CA GLN A 124 10.55 -10.45 -0.31
C GLN A 124 9.90 -9.27 -1.05
N ARG A 125 10.40 -8.96 -2.26
CA ARG A 125 9.94 -7.79 -3.05
C ARG A 125 8.47 -7.93 -3.48
N GLY A 126 8.07 -9.08 -4.01
CA GLY A 126 6.68 -9.35 -4.41
C GLY A 126 5.66 -9.18 -3.26
N PRO A 127 5.81 -9.88 -2.12
CA PRO A 127 4.90 -9.72 -0.99
C PRO A 127 4.90 -8.31 -0.39
N THR A 128 6.07 -7.66 -0.34
CA THR A 128 6.18 -6.26 0.12
C THR A 128 5.39 -5.32 -0.79
N ALA A 129 5.50 -5.49 -2.11
CA ALA A 129 4.79 -4.67 -3.09
C ALA A 129 3.27 -4.85 -2.99
N ALA A 130 2.81 -6.11 -2.96
CA ALA A 130 1.39 -6.45 -2.80
C ALA A 130 0.81 -5.84 -1.52
N LEU A 131 1.54 -5.93 -0.40
CA LEU A 131 1.11 -5.34 0.86
C LEU A 131 0.99 -3.81 0.78
N ARG A 132 1.98 -3.13 0.20
CA ARG A 132 1.97 -1.67 0.05
C ARG A 132 0.80 -1.21 -0.81
N TYR A 133 0.57 -1.89 -1.93
CA TYR A 133 -0.57 -1.63 -2.81
C TYR A 133 -1.90 -1.87 -2.10
N ALA A 134 -2.09 -3.03 -1.46
CA ALA A 134 -3.33 -3.39 -0.77
C ALA A 134 -3.70 -2.36 0.32
N ARG A 135 -2.71 -1.91 1.11
CA ARG A 135 -2.91 -0.85 2.11
C ARG A 135 -3.24 0.50 1.48
N ALA A 136 -2.64 0.83 0.35
CA ALA A 136 -2.93 2.08 -0.35
C ALA A 136 -4.32 2.10 -0.97
N LYS A 137 -4.73 0.98 -1.57
CA LYS A 137 -6.08 0.74 -2.07
C LYS A 137 -7.12 0.89 -0.95
N GLN A 138 -6.92 0.20 0.17
CA GLN A 138 -7.82 0.32 1.33
C GLN A 138 -7.99 1.78 1.79
N ARG A 139 -6.89 2.55 1.87
CA ARG A 139 -6.95 3.99 2.20
C ARG A 139 -7.68 4.82 1.14
N ALA A 140 -7.66 4.41 -0.12
CA ALA A 140 -8.40 5.10 -1.19
C ALA A 140 -9.91 4.79 -1.08
N ASP A 141 -10.26 3.52 -0.86
CA ASP A 141 -11.64 3.07 -0.68
C ASP A 141 -12.31 3.71 0.57
N ASP A 142 -11.56 3.84 1.67
CA ASP A 142 -12.01 4.54 2.88
C ASP A 142 -12.24 6.05 2.67
N LYS A 143 -11.48 6.67 1.76
CA LYS A 143 -11.68 8.09 1.40
C LYS A 143 -12.95 8.26 0.58
N ASP A 144 -13.14 7.42 -0.43
CA ASP A 144 -14.29 7.46 -1.34
C ASP A 144 -15.62 7.25 -0.58
N THR A 145 -15.63 6.34 0.42
CA THR A 145 -16.79 6.10 1.29
C THR A 145 -17.08 7.29 2.21
N ARG A 146 -16.05 7.96 2.74
CA ARG A 146 -16.21 9.11 3.66
C ARG A 146 -16.63 10.41 2.95
N SER A 147 -16.17 10.65 1.73
CA SER A 147 -16.62 11.78 0.90
C SER A 147 -18.08 11.66 0.48
N THR A 148 -18.56 10.44 0.27
CA THR A 148 -19.97 10.15 -0.07
C THR A 148 -20.90 10.48 1.11
N GLN A 149 -20.49 10.19 2.35
CA GLN A 149 -21.29 10.52 3.55
C GLN A 149 -21.34 12.03 3.87
N THR A 150 -20.31 12.80 3.51
CA THR A 150 -20.28 14.26 3.75
C THR A 150 -21.15 15.02 2.74
N SER A 151 -21.38 14.43 1.57
CA SER A 151 -22.14 15.05 0.47
C SER A 151 -23.62 14.62 0.42
N SER A 152 -24.10 13.82 1.39
CA SER A 152 -25.52 13.39 1.50
C SER A 152 -26.42 14.35 2.29
N GLN A 153 -25.93 15.53 2.65
CA GLN A 153 -26.78 16.67 2.96
C GLN A 153 -26.56 17.70 1.85
N VAL A 154 -27.63 18.07 1.14
CA VAL A 154 -27.67 18.93 -0.06
C VAL A 154 -27.49 18.18 -1.39
N ALA A 155 -28.54 18.28 -2.23
CA ALA A 155 -28.69 17.82 -3.61
C ALA A 155 -29.23 16.40 -3.82
N ALA A 156 -30.57 16.33 -3.80
CA ALA A 156 -31.35 15.39 -4.59
C ALA A 156 -31.34 15.81 -6.09
N GLN A 157 -31.64 14.83 -6.97
CA GLN A 157 -31.82 14.89 -8.46
C GLN A 157 -30.50 14.65 -9.22
N THR A 158 -30.34 13.70 -10.15
CA THR A 158 -31.23 12.78 -10.91
C THR A 158 -30.32 11.62 -11.41
N PRO A 159 -30.82 10.40 -11.67
CA PRO A 159 -30.00 9.25 -12.05
C PRO A 159 -29.82 9.18 -13.56
N GLU A 160 -28.57 9.24 -14.02
CA GLU A 160 -28.19 8.96 -15.41
C GLU A 160 -27.44 7.62 -15.42
N GLU A 161 -27.82 6.76 -16.35
CA GLU A 161 -27.55 5.33 -16.40
C GLU A 161 -26.06 5.02 -16.66
N GLY A 162 -25.50 4.16 -15.81
CA GLY A 162 -24.18 3.57 -15.94
C GLY A 162 -24.13 2.34 -15.06
N GLU A 163 -24.40 1.19 -15.67
CA GLU A 163 -24.67 -0.08 -15.02
C GLU A 163 -23.50 -0.63 -14.19
N SER A 164 -23.87 -1.39 -13.15
CA SER A 164 -23.05 -2.30 -12.34
C SER A 164 -22.17 -1.70 -11.22
N ASN A 165 -22.82 -1.05 -10.25
CA ASN A 165 -22.27 -0.95 -8.89
C ASN A 165 -22.36 -2.30 -8.15
N LYS A 166 -21.79 -3.36 -8.75
CA LYS A 166 -21.31 -4.49 -7.93
C LYS A 166 -20.10 -3.94 -7.21
N SER A 167 -20.08 -4.01 -5.88
CA SER A 167 -18.88 -3.81 -5.09
C SER A 167 -17.86 -4.87 -5.52
N HIS A 168 -17.15 -4.62 -6.63
CA HIS A 168 -16.20 -5.56 -7.17
C HIS A 168 -14.98 -5.57 -6.23
N VAL A 169 -14.89 -6.61 -5.42
CA VAL A 169 -13.77 -6.77 -4.49
C VAL A 169 -12.57 -7.19 -5.32
N GLN A 170 -11.75 -6.22 -5.74
CA GLN A 170 -10.49 -6.53 -6.40
C GLN A 170 -9.57 -7.33 -5.46
N GLU A 171 -9.11 -8.49 -5.94
CA GLU A 171 -8.18 -9.36 -5.22
C GLU A 171 -6.74 -8.95 -5.48
N VAL A 172 -5.91 -8.93 -4.43
CA VAL A 172 -4.46 -8.67 -4.54
C VAL A 172 -3.71 -9.95 -4.19
N CYS A 173 -2.95 -10.47 -5.15
CA CYS A 173 -2.22 -11.74 -5.02
C CYS A 173 -0.72 -11.56 -5.27
N VAL A 174 0.06 -12.55 -4.85
CA VAL A 174 1.49 -12.68 -5.18
C VAL A 174 1.68 -13.92 -6.05
N LEU A 175 2.43 -13.83 -7.15
CA LEU A 175 2.80 -15.01 -7.95
C LEU A 175 3.81 -15.86 -7.16
N GLU A 176 3.42 -17.10 -6.86
CA GLU A 176 4.26 -18.07 -6.17
C GLU A 176 5.51 -18.41 -6.99
N GLY A 177 6.68 -18.40 -6.35
CA GLY A 177 7.96 -18.68 -7.00
C GLY A 177 8.45 -17.59 -7.97
N GLY A 178 7.70 -16.50 -8.15
CA GLY A 178 8.08 -15.36 -8.97
C GLY A 178 8.32 -15.71 -10.45
N PHE A 179 9.15 -14.90 -11.10
CA PHE A 179 9.51 -15.11 -12.50
C PHE A 179 10.39 -16.35 -12.71
N GLU A 180 11.18 -16.76 -11.73
CA GLU A 180 11.99 -17.99 -11.81
C GLU A 180 11.10 -19.23 -12.01
N SER A 181 10.06 -19.38 -11.20
CA SER A 181 9.12 -20.50 -11.35
C SER A 181 8.27 -20.38 -12.61
N TRP A 182 7.96 -19.16 -13.05
CA TRP A 182 7.25 -18.91 -14.29
C TRP A 182 8.05 -19.36 -15.51
N GLN A 183 9.27 -18.85 -15.66
CA GLN A 183 10.09 -19.08 -16.84
C GLN A 183 10.47 -20.55 -16.99
N SER A 184 10.72 -21.26 -15.89
CA SER A 184 11.00 -22.70 -15.92
C SER A 184 9.85 -23.53 -16.52
N ARG A 185 8.62 -23.01 -16.51
CA ARG A 185 7.42 -23.68 -17.03
C ARG A 185 6.94 -23.13 -18.37
N TYR A 186 7.04 -21.82 -18.54
CA TYR A 186 6.39 -21.07 -19.62
C TYR A 186 7.32 -20.09 -20.34
N GLY A 187 8.64 -20.15 -20.09
CA GLY A 187 9.64 -19.25 -20.68
C GLY A 187 9.60 -19.28 -22.21
N GLU A 188 9.57 -20.48 -22.79
CA GLU A 188 9.53 -20.68 -24.25
C GLU A 188 8.14 -20.42 -24.88
N ASP A 189 7.07 -20.28 -24.10
CA ASP A 189 5.73 -20.02 -24.63
C ASP A 189 5.54 -18.52 -24.88
N SER A 190 5.69 -18.12 -26.14
CA SER A 190 5.56 -16.72 -26.59
C SER A 190 4.18 -16.09 -26.38
N ARG A 191 3.14 -16.89 -26.11
CA ARG A 191 1.80 -16.38 -25.76
C ARG A 191 1.77 -15.86 -24.33
N LEU A 192 2.63 -16.41 -23.48
CA LEU A 192 2.67 -16.21 -22.03
C LEU A 192 3.89 -15.43 -21.56
N THR A 193 4.99 -15.48 -22.32
CA THR A 193 6.26 -14.84 -21.98
C THR A 193 6.75 -14.03 -23.18
N VAL A 194 7.19 -12.80 -22.93
CA VAL A 194 7.79 -11.90 -23.93
C VAL A 194 9.25 -11.64 -23.58
N ASP A 195 10.05 -11.30 -24.61
CA ASP A 195 11.48 -10.99 -24.49
C ASP A 195 12.33 -12.06 -23.76
N TYR A 196 11.90 -13.32 -23.83
CA TYR A 196 12.59 -14.44 -23.19
C TYR A 196 13.95 -14.69 -23.86
N GLN A 197 14.99 -14.82 -23.03
CA GLN A 197 16.35 -15.09 -23.47
C GLN A 197 16.83 -16.37 -22.77
N PRO A 198 16.74 -17.55 -23.42
CA PRO A 198 17.10 -18.83 -22.82
C PRO A 198 18.52 -18.83 -22.21
N ASP A 199 19.49 -18.23 -22.91
CA ASP A 199 20.90 -18.14 -22.49
C ASP A 199 21.12 -17.44 -21.13
N LEU A 200 20.13 -16.72 -20.60
CA LEU A 200 20.18 -16.10 -19.28
C LEU A 200 19.67 -17.01 -18.15
N TRP A 201 19.22 -18.23 -18.47
CA TRP A 201 18.59 -19.19 -17.56
C TRP A 201 19.22 -20.59 -17.55
N ASP A 202 20.31 -20.79 -18.30
CA ASP A 202 21.08 -22.04 -18.34
C ASP A 202 21.94 -22.31 -17.09
#